data_AF-A0A842R3L0-F1
#
_entry.id   AF-A0A842R3L0-F1
#
_cell.length_a   1.000
_cell.length_b   1.000
_cell.length_c   1.000
_cell.angle_alpha   90.00
_cell.angle_beta   90.00
_cell.angle_gamma   90.00
#
_symmetry.space_group_name_H-M   'P 1'
#
loop_
_entity.id
_entity.type
_entity.pdbx_description
1 polymer ?
#
loop_
_entity_poly.entity_id
_entity_poly.type
_entity_poly.pdbx_seq_one_letter_code
_entity_poly.pdbx_strand_id
1 'polypeptide(L)'
;MALVKSPDKDEIESVDKVPKYQVTPRYGGWLIDDKFILEVALPGVSKDNIQIKALQDYFTLRATRENIQYVLDLNLNFRIEPEKVTTKFVE
;
A
#
# COMPACT_ATOMS: atom_id res chain seq x y z
N MET A 1 20.08 4.73 -9.21
CA MET A 1 18.93 5.65 -9.27
C MET A 1 18.50 5.78 -10.71
N ALA A 2 17.26 5.38 -11.04
CA ALA A 2 16.68 5.62 -12.36
C ALA A 2 15.69 6.77 -12.21
N LEU A 3 15.98 7.90 -12.86
CA LEU A 3 15.03 9.00 -13.04
C LEU A 3 14.34 8.79 -14.38
N VAL A 4 13.10 8.35 -14.35
CA VAL A 4 12.25 8.26 -15.54
C VAL A 4 11.46 9.57 -15.64
N LYS A 5 11.59 10.26 -16.77
CA LYS A 5 10.91 11.52 -17.04
C LYS A 5 9.43 11.23 -17.37
N SER A 6 8.50 11.85 -16.67
CA SER A 6 7.08 11.80 -17.03
C SER A 6 6.82 12.52 -18.37
N PRO A 7 5.88 12.04 -19.19
CA PRO A 7 5.53 12.68 -20.46
C PRO A 7 4.97 14.10 -20.26
N ASP A 8 5.15 14.94 -21.29
CA ASP A 8 4.81 16.38 -21.29
C ASP A 8 3.31 16.66 -21.13
N LYS A 9 3.03 17.86 -20.63
CA LYS A 9 1.83 18.28 -19.90
C LYS A 9 0.55 18.51 -20.72
N ASP A 10 0.54 18.21 -22.02
CA ASP A 10 -0.49 18.73 -22.94
C ASP A 10 -1.54 17.72 -23.42
N GLU A 11 -1.58 16.51 -22.85
CA GLU A 11 -2.69 15.55 -23.06
C GLU A 11 -3.17 14.91 -21.74
N ILE A 12 -3.67 15.72 -20.80
CA ILE A 12 -4.39 15.17 -19.63
C ILE A 12 -5.81 15.73 -19.58
N GLU A 13 -6.72 14.99 -20.19
CA GLU A 13 -8.15 15.08 -19.89
C GLU A 13 -8.38 14.84 -18.37
N SER A 14 -9.05 15.79 -17.71
CA SER A 14 -9.55 15.75 -16.31
C SER A 14 -8.50 15.64 -15.18
N VAL A 15 -8.16 16.79 -14.57
CA VAL A 15 -7.19 17.00 -13.48
C VAL A 15 -7.71 16.55 -12.10
N ASP A 16 -8.65 15.61 -12.01
CA ASP A 16 -9.33 15.27 -10.74
C ASP A 16 -8.90 13.95 -10.08
N LYS A 17 -7.90 13.23 -10.60
CA LYS A 17 -7.60 11.85 -10.11
C LYS A 17 -6.14 11.53 -9.78
N VAL A 18 -5.24 12.51 -9.77
CA VAL A 18 -3.85 12.27 -9.32
C VAL A 18 -3.74 12.60 -7.84
N PRO A 19 -3.38 11.64 -6.96
CA PRO A 19 -3.20 11.92 -5.55
C PRO A 19 -2.17 13.04 -5.35
N LYS A 20 -2.54 14.06 -4.56
CA LYS A 20 -1.71 15.23 -4.28
C LYS A 20 -0.73 14.97 -3.14
N TYR A 21 -1.09 14.06 -2.23
CA TYR A 21 -0.30 13.73 -1.05
C TYR A 21 0.00 12.25 -0.98
N GLN A 22 1.23 11.93 -0.63
CA GLN A 22 1.65 10.57 -0.30
C GLN A 22 1.92 10.48 1.20
N VAL A 23 1.32 9.50 1.86
CA VAL A 23 1.38 9.34 3.32
C VAL A 23 1.75 7.90 3.66
N THR A 24 2.71 7.71 4.55
CA THR A 24 2.92 6.38 5.17
C THR A 24 1.84 6.17 6.23
N PRO A 25 0.96 5.15 6.10
CA PRO A 25 -0.07 4.91 7.09
C PRO A 25 0.57 4.51 8.43
N ARG A 26 -0.17 4.71 9.52
CA ARG A 26 0.21 4.09 10.80
C ARG A 26 0.01 2.59 10.68
N TYR A 27 0.97 1.81 11.14
CA TYR A 27 0.87 0.37 11.14
C TYR A 27 1.51 -0.21 12.41
N GLY A 28 1.05 -1.41 12.77
CA GLY A 28 1.64 -2.25 13.81
C GLY A 28 1.87 -3.64 13.23
N GLY A 29 3.00 -4.26 13.61
CA GLY A 29 3.33 -5.60 13.16
C GLY A 29 3.90 -6.42 14.31
N TRP A 30 3.46 -7.66 14.44
CA TRP A 30 3.95 -8.59 15.45
C TRP A 30 3.83 -10.04 14.99
N LEU A 31 4.52 -10.93 15.69
CA LEU A 31 4.46 -12.37 15.47
C LEU A 31 3.54 -13.00 16.52
N ILE A 32 2.61 -13.84 16.09
CA ILE A 32 1.85 -14.76 16.95
C ILE A 32 2.08 -16.15 16.39
N ASP A 33 2.65 -17.04 17.20
CA ASP A 33 3.05 -18.38 16.79
C ASP A 33 3.93 -18.34 15.53
N ASP A 34 3.47 -18.91 14.43
CA ASP A 34 4.13 -18.97 13.12
C ASP A 34 3.61 -17.90 12.13
N LYS A 35 2.80 -16.94 12.60
CA LYS A 35 2.13 -15.95 11.76
C LYS A 35 2.65 -14.54 12.02
N PHE A 36 2.98 -13.85 10.93
CA PHE A 36 3.17 -12.41 10.96
C PHE A 36 1.84 -11.69 10.75
N ILE A 37 1.44 -10.88 11.72
CA ILE A 37 0.23 -10.07 11.69
C ILE A 37 0.63 -8.63 11.43
N LEU A 38 0.02 -8.01 10.42
CA LEU A 38 0.20 -6.61 10.06
C LEU A 38 -1.15 -5.90 10.10
N GLU A 39 -1.28 -4.91 10.97
CA GLU A 39 -2.42 -4.01 11.03
C GLU A 39 -2.05 -2.65 10.48
N VAL A 40 -2.87 -2.11 9.58
CA VAL A 40 -2.61 -0.83 8.90
C VAL A 40 -3.85 0.05 9.03
N ALA A 41 -3.67 1.26 9.55
CA ALA A 41 -4.74 2.23 9.70
C ALA A 41 -4.95 3.01 8.39
N LEU A 42 -6.09 2.81 7.74
CA LEU A 42 -6.47 3.42 6.46
C LEU A 42 -7.83 4.15 6.57
N PRO A 43 -7.91 5.27 7.30
CA PRO A 43 -9.18 5.90 7.62
C PRO A 43 -9.91 6.47 6.39
N GLY A 44 -11.14 5.98 6.17
CA GLY A 44 -12.03 6.42 5.08
C GLY A 44 -11.62 5.89 3.70
N VAL A 45 -10.73 4.92 3.63
CA VAL A 45 -10.36 4.23 2.38
C VAL A 45 -11.38 3.11 2.14
N SER A 46 -12.00 3.09 0.95
CA SER A 46 -12.83 1.95 0.51
C SER A 46 -11.97 0.71 0.27
N LYS A 47 -12.49 -0.48 0.58
CA LYS A 47 -11.80 -1.77 0.35
C LYS A 47 -11.40 -1.95 -1.12
N ASP A 48 -12.22 -1.47 -2.05
CA ASP A 48 -11.97 -1.53 -3.49
C ASP A 48 -10.78 -0.68 -3.94
N ASN A 49 -10.37 0.30 -3.11
CA ASN A 49 -9.23 1.17 -3.37
C ASN A 49 -7.94 0.69 -2.70
N ILE A 50 -7.91 -0.52 -2.15
CA ILE A 50 -6.75 -1.09 -1.47
C ILE A 50 -6.10 -2.14 -2.37
N GLN A 51 -4.82 -1.95 -2.65
CA GLN A 51 -3.98 -2.86 -3.41
C GLN A 51 -2.87 -3.37 -2.50
N ILE A 52 -2.73 -4.69 -2.42
CA ILE A 52 -1.74 -5.36 -1.59
C ILE A 52 -0.96 -6.33 -2.47
N LYS A 53 0.36 -6.36 -2.29
CA LYS A 53 1.24 -7.36 -2.88
C LYS A 53 2.26 -7.82 -1.86
N ALA A 54 2.44 -9.13 -1.77
CA ALA A 54 3.46 -9.76 -0.97
C ALA A 54 4.45 -10.52 -1.87
N LEU A 55 5.72 -10.49 -1.50
CA LEU A 55 6.80 -11.34 -1.97
C LEU A 55 7.39 -12.07 -0.76
N GLN A 56 8.35 -12.96 -0.98
CA GLN A 56 8.90 -13.79 0.09
C GLN A 56 9.49 -12.99 1.25
N ASP A 57 10.02 -11.81 1.02
CA ASP A 57 10.70 -10.95 1.99
C ASP A 57 10.22 -9.49 1.92
N TYR A 58 9.10 -9.25 1.24
CA TYR A 58 8.64 -7.89 0.97
C TYR A 58 7.12 -7.81 0.99
N PHE A 59 6.59 -6.76 1.62
CA PHE A 59 5.18 -6.44 1.61
C PHE A 59 4.97 -5.01 1.12
N THR A 60 4.02 -4.81 0.22
CA THR A 60 3.62 -3.49 -0.25
C THR A 60 2.12 -3.32 -0.21
N LEU A 61 1.69 -2.15 0.26
CA LEU A 61 0.31 -1.70 0.26
C LEU A 61 0.23 -0.32 -0.38
N ARG A 62 -0.75 -0.17 -1.25
CA ARG A 62 -1.16 1.10 -1.85
C ARG A 62 -2.64 1.27 -1.58
N ALA A 63 -3.04 2.43 -1.09
CA ALA A 63 -4.44 2.72 -0.92
C ALA A 63 -4.73 4.19 -1.24
N THR A 64 -5.87 4.47 -1.85
CA THR A 64 -6.23 5.84 -2.25
C THR A 64 -7.56 6.28 -1.65
N ARG A 65 -7.59 7.54 -1.23
CA ARG A 65 -8.79 8.25 -0.82
C ARG A 65 -8.66 9.70 -1.25
N GLU A 66 -9.60 10.16 -2.08
CA GLU A 66 -9.63 11.54 -2.60
C GLU A 66 -8.25 11.94 -3.17
N ASN A 67 -7.58 12.91 -2.55
CA ASN A 67 -6.27 13.42 -2.94
C ASN A 67 -5.10 12.82 -2.13
N ILE A 68 -5.33 11.77 -1.34
CA ILE A 68 -4.32 11.09 -0.50
C ILE A 68 -4.05 9.68 -1.04
N GLN A 69 -2.77 9.36 -1.22
CA GLN A 69 -2.28 8.01 -1.46
C GLN A 69 -1.50 7.53 -0.23
N TYR A 70 -2.00 6.47 0.40
CA TYR A 70 -1.28 5.73 1.40
C TYR A 70 -0.30 4.77 0.74
N VAL A 71 0.95 4.81 1.20
CA VAL A 71 2.06 3.99 0.70
C VAL A 71 2.76 3.33 1.88
N LEU A 72 2.73 2.01 1.92
CA LEU A 72 3.48 1.21 2.88
C LEU A 72 4.32 0.19 2.14
N ASP A 73 5.62 0.21 2.38
CA ASP A 73 6.61 -0.70 1.82
C ASP A 73 7.46 -1.25 2.96
N LEU A 74 7.44 -2.56 3.15
CA LEU A 74 8.12 -3.25 4.25
C LEU A 74 9.06 -4.30 3.67
N ASN A 75 10.36 -4.10 3.88
CA ASN A 75 11.34 -5.18 3.77
C ASN A 75 11.26 -6.02 5.04
N LEU A 76 10.90 -7.28 4.89
CA LEU A 76 10.78 -8.24 5.98
C LEU A 76 12.12 -8.95 6.14
N ASN A 77 12.67 -8.97 7.35
CA ASN A 77 13.92 -9.69 7.67
C ASN A 77 13.70 -11.21 7.85
N PHE A 78 12.58 -11.72 7.36
CA PHE A 78 12.18 -13.13 7.44
C PHE A 78 11.34 -13.48 6.23
N ARG A 79 11.24 -14.79 5.96
CA ARG A 79 10.51 -15.31 4.83
C ARG A 79 9.02 -15.48 5.16
N ILE A 80 8.15 -15.02 4.27
CA ILE A 80 6.72 -15.29 4.24
C ILE A 80 6.36 -16.12 3.01
N GLU A 81 5.18 -16.72 3.03
CA GLU A 81 4.59 -17.45 1.90
C GLU A 81 3.49 -16.56 1.27
N PRO A 82 3.78 -15.84 0.16
CA PRO A 82 2.84 -14.88 -0.42
C PRO A 82 1.46 -15.45 -0.76
N GLU A 83 1.42 -16.70 -1.19
CA GLU A 83 0.21 -17.45 -1.52
C GLU A 83 -0.70 -17.77 -0.32
N LYS A 84 -0.17 -17.68 0.90
CA LYS A 84 -0.92 -17.89 2.15
C LYS A 84 -1.38 -16.59 2.80
N VAL A 85 -1.09 -15.43 2.19
CA VAL A 85 -1.49 -14.13 2.74
C VAL A 85 -3.01 -14.03 2.76
N THR A 86 -3.56 -13.65 3.91
CA THR A 86 -4.99 -13.39 4.10
C THR A 86 -5.20 -11.96 4.55
N THR A 87 -6.30 -11.36 4.13
CA THR A 87 -6.62 -9.96 4.42
C THR A 87 -7.99 -9.86 5.06
N LYS A 88 -8.09 -9.11 6.15
CA LYS A 88 -9.35 -8.77 6.81
C LYS A 88 -9.47 -7.26 6.93
N PHE A 89 -10.63 -6.74 6.58
CA PHE A 89 -10.96 -5.32 6.70
C PHE A 89 -11.96 -5.13 7.83
N VAL A 90 -11.65 -4.22 8.74
CA VAL A 90 -12.50 -3.84 9.88
C VAL A 90 -12.81 -2.35 9.74
N GLU A 91 -14.07 -1.99 9.92
CA GLU A 91 -14.58 -0.61 9.88
C GLU A 91 -14.53 0.05 11.27
#